data_AF-A0A1A8IWE9-F1
#
_entry.id   AF-A0A1A8IWE9-F1
#
_cell.length_a   1.000
_cell.length_b   1.000
_cell.length_c   1.000
_cell.angle_alpha   90.00
_cell.angle_beta   90.00
_cell.angle_gamma   90.00
#
_symmetry.space_group_name_H-M   'P 1'
#
loop_
_entity.id
_entity.type
_entity.pdbx_description
1 polymer ?
#
loop_
_entity_poly.entity_id
_entity_poly.type
_entity_poly.pdbx_seq_one_letter_code
_entity_poly.pdbx_strand_id
1 'polypeptide(L)'
;RYPEEQQHVKGFSIKLARTVQRQSKSKMSTKRRMKASEREKMRMRSLAEALHQLRDYLPPDYSKRGQPLTKIQTLKYTIEYINKLSDILNRA
;
A
#
# COMPACT_ATOMS: atom_id res chain seq x y z
N ARG A 1 22.35 -70.50 12.78
CA ARG A 1 22.42 -70.06 11.36
C ARG A 1 20.99 -69.86 10.88
N TYR A 2 20.73 -68.74 10.19
CA TYR A 2 19.44 -68.14 9.72
C TYR A 2 18.83 -67.07 10.66
N PRO A 3 18.28 -65.95 10.12
CA PRO A 3 19.06 -64.73 9.89
C PRO A 3 18.39 -63.42 10.40
N GLU A 4 19.19 -62.35 10.37
CA GLU A 4 18.88 -60.94 10.65
C GLU A 4 17.86 -60.35 9.66
N GLU A 5 16.68 -59.94 10.13
CA GLU A 5 15.75 -59.08 9.38
C GLU A 5 15.88 -57.62 9.82
N GLN A 6 16.59 -56.85 9.00
CA GLN A 6 16.73 -55.40 9.11
C GLN A 6 15.36 -54.73 8.88
N GLN A 7 14.72 -54.27 9.95
CA GLN A 7 13.56 -53.39 9.86
C GLN A 7 14.01 -51.99 9.40
N HIS A 8 13.89 -51.78 8.10
CA HIS A 8 14.18 -50.52 7.44
C HIS A 8 13.08 -49.48 7.72
N VAL A 9 13.30 -48.62 8.72
CA VAL A 9 12.43 -47.50 9.09
C VAL A 9 12.48 -46.35 8.06
N LYS A 10 11.88 -46.56 6.88
CA LYS A 10 11.83 -45.58 5.78
C LYS A 10 10.73 -44.51 5.91
N GLY A 11 10.14 -44.33 7.09
CA GLY A 11 8.90 -43.54 7.28
C GLY A 11 9.06 -42.14 7.91
N PHE A 12 10.16 -41.86 8.63
CA PHE A 12 10.26 -40.65 9.45
C PHE A 12 10.83 -39.43 8.70
N SER A 13 11.67 -39.61 7.68
CA SER A 13 12.38 -38.49 7.02
C SER A 13 11.49 -37.65 6.08
N ILE A 14 10.43 -38.23 5.48
CA ILE A 14 9.59 -37.51 4.50
C ILE A 14 8.68 -36.48 5.19
N LYS A 15 8.23 -36.73 6.42
CA LYS A 15 7.33 -35.81 7.14
C LYS A 15 8.05 -34.52 7.56
N LEU A 16 9.31 -34.60 7.97
CA LEU A 16 10.10 -33.44 8.39
C LEU A 16 10.51 -32.55 7.19
N ALA A 17 10.83 -33.15 6.04
CA ALA A 17 11.15 -32.40 4.83
C ALA A 17 9.95 -31.58 4.30
N ARG A 18 8.72 -32.12 4.37
CA ARG A 18 7.50 -31.40 3.94
C ARG A 18 7.12 -30.24 4.86
N THR A 19 7.37 -30.34 6.16
CA THR A 19 7.10 -29.23 7.11
C THR A 19 8.08 -28.07 6.94
N VAL A 20 9.37 -28.35 6.72
CA VAL A 20 10.39 -27.31 6.43
C VAL A 20 10.12 -26.62 5.08
N GLN A 21 9.67 -27.36 4.06
CA GLN A 21 9.25 -26.78 2.78
C GLN A 21 7.97 -25.92 2.86
N ARG A 22 7.00 -26.30 3.70
CA ARG A 22 5.79 -25.47 3.94
C ARG A 22 6.12 -24.20 4.72
N GLN A 23 7.02 -24.27 5.71
CA GLN A 23 7.45 -23.10 6.48
C GLN A 23 8.32 -22.12 5.66
N SER A 24 9.15 -22.60 4.73
CA SER A 24 9.92 -21.71 3.83
C SER A 24 9.03 -21.02 2.80
N LYS A 25 8.05 -21.72 2.21
CA LYS A 25 7.04 -21.13 1.31
C LYS A 25 6.17 -20.07 2.02
N SER A 26 5.75 -20.31 3.26
CA SER A 26 4.96 -19.32 4.03
C SER A 26 5.81 -18.08 4.40
N LYS A 27 7.08 -18.26 4.78
CA LYS A 27 8.03 -17.16 5.00
C LYS A 27 8.27 -16.33 3.72
N MET A 28 8.38 -16.98 2.56
CA MET A 28 8.49 -16.29 1.27
C MET A 28 7.22 -15.52 0.89
N SER A 29 6.03 -16.07 1.20
CA SER A 29 4.75 -15.38 1.05
C SER A 29 4.69 -14.10 1.90
N THR A 30 5.12 -14.17 3.16
CA THR A 30 5.20 -13.00 4.04
C THR A 30 6.16 -11.94 3.50
N LYS A 31 7.34 -12.33 3.00
CA LYS A 31 8.30 -11.39 2.36
C LYS A 31 7.69 -10.69 1.14
N ARG A 32 6.94 -11.41 0.31
CA ARG A 32 6.23 -10.83 -0.85
C ARG A 32 5.16 -9.84 -0.42
N ARG A 33 4.36 -10.18 0.61
CA ARG A 33 3.34 -9.29 1.18
C ARG A 33 3.96 -8.02 1.75
N MET A 34 5.05 -8.12 2.51
CA MET A 34 5.78 -6.97 3.04
C MET A 34 6.30 -6.03 1.93
N LYS A 35 6.92 -6.59 0.89
CA LYS A 35 7.34 -5.79 -0.28
C LYS A 35 6.15 -5.11 -0.97
N ALA A 36 5.00 -5.76 -1.05
CA ALA A 36 3.78 -5.15 -1.62
C ALA A 36 3.24 -4.02 -0.74
N SER A 37 3.20 -4.21 0.59
CA SER A 37 2.79 -3.18 1.53
C SER A 37 3.69 -1.95 1.49
N GLU A 38 5.02 -2.12 1.39
CA GLU A 38 5.92 -0.97 1.29
C GLU A 38 5.75 -0.22 -0.04
N ARG A 39 5.49 -0.94 -1.15
CA ARG A 39 5.14 -0.30 -2.43
C ARG A 39 3.86 0.53 -2.32
N GLU A 40 2.82 -0.01 -1.69
CA GLU A 40 1.56 0.72 -1.51
C GLU A 40 1.75 1.94 -0.60
N LYS A 41 2.57 1.82 0.45
CA LYS A 41 2.94 2.95 1.30
C LYS A 41 3.64 4.06 0.53
N MET A 42 4.58 3.71 -0.35
CA MET A 42 5.22 4.70 -1.24
C MET A 42 4.23 5.34 -2.21
N ARG A 43 3.32 4.55 -2.79
CA ARG A 43 2.23 5.05 -3.64
C ARG A 43 1.34 6.03 -2.88
N MET A 44 0.96 5.71 -1.64
CA MET A 44 0.14 6.58 -0.80
C MET A 44 0.86 7.85 -0.34
N ARG A 45 2.19 7.79 -0.13
CA ARG A 45 3.01 8.98 0.13
C ARG A 45 3.00 9.94 -1.07
N SER A 46 3.23 9.43 -2.27
CA SER A 46 3.18 10.23 -3.50
C SER A 46 1.79 10.86 -3.71
N LEU A 47 0.72 10.12 -3.43
CA LEU A 47 -0.64 10.66 -3.49
C LEU A 47 -0.87 11.78 -2.46
N ALA A 48 -0.36 11.61 -1.23
CA ALA A 48 -0.47 12.64 -0.20
C ALA A 48 0.29 13.90 -0.59
N GLU A 49 1.50 13.75 -1.14
CA GLU A 49 2.33 14.86 -1.62
C GLU A 49 1.64 15.64 -2.75
N ALA A 50 1.12 14.95 -3.77
CA ALA A 50 0.36 15.59 -4.85
C ALA A 50 -0.86 16.35 -4.32
N LEU A 51 -1.55 15.81 -3.31
CA LEU A 51 -2.66 16.50 -2.65
C LEU A 51 -2.20 17.70 -1.82
N HIS A 52 -0.99 17.70 -1.27
CA HIS A 52 -0.41 18.88 -0.61
C HIS A 52 -0.08 19.96 -1.63
N GLN A 53 0.61 19.61 -2.72
CA GLN A 53 0.89 20.53 -3.82
C GLN A 53 -0.40 21.15 -4.39
N LEU A 54 -1.48 20.37 -4.51
CA LEU A 54 -2.77 20.90 -4.95
C LEU A 54 -3.31 22.03 -4.05
N ARG A 55 -3.04 21.97 -2.74
CA ARG A 55 -3.49 23.00 -1.79
C ARG A 55 -2.76 24.31 -1.97
N ASP A 56 -1.51 24.29 -2.44
CA ASP A 56 -0.71 25.49 -2.67
C ASP A 56 -1.29 26.38 -3.79
N TYR A 57 -2.11 25.79 -4.67
CA TYR A 57 -2.84 26.50 -5.72
C TYR A 57 -4.21 27.03 -5.28
N LEU A 58 -4.68 26.68 -4.08
CA LEU A 58 -5.96 27.15 -3.58
C LEU A 58 -5.81 28.51 -2.89
N PRO A 59 -6.73 29.48 -3.15
CA PRO A 59 -6.70 30.77 -2.45
C PRO A 59 -6.76 30.62 -0.92
N PRO A 60 -6.06 31.49 -0.15
CA PRO A 60 -6.04 31.43 1.31
C PRO A 60 -7.43 31.43 1.95
N ASP A 61 -8.40 32.08 1.31
CA ASP A 61 -9.82 32.13 1.72
C ASP A 61 -10.47 30.75 1.85
N TYR A 62 -9.94 29.70 1.23
CA TYR A 62 -10.44 28.34 1.40
C TYR A 62 -9.90 27.67 2.67
N SER A 63 -8.76 28.13 3.20
CA SER A 63 -8.08 27.58 4.38
C SER A 63 -8.44 28.28 5.69
N LYS A 64 -9.66 28.84 5.78
CA LYS A 64 -10.11 29.69 6.89
C LYS A 64 -9.79 29.03 8.23
N ARG A 65 -9.14 29.81 9.13
CA ARG A 65 -8.80 29.48 10.53
C ARG A 65 -7.48 28.75 10.76
N GLY A 66 -6.57 28.75 9.78
CA GLY A 66 -5.23 28.15 9.96
C GLY A 66 -5.27 26.64 10.14
N GLN A 67 -6.42 26.01 9.87
CA GLN A 67 -6.60 24.58 9.92
C GLN A 67 -6.29 23.98 8.54
N PRO A 68 -5.51 22.89 8.47
CA PRO A 68 -5.19 22.25 7.20
C PRO A 68 -6.45 21.66 6.56
N LEU A 69 -6.60 21.83 5.25
CA LEU A 69 -7.71 21.27 4.50
C LEU A 69 -7.74 19.74 4.57
N THR A 70 -8.90 19.16 4.84
CA THR A 70 -9.12 17.72 4.67
C THR A 70 -9.02 17.33 3.20
N LYS A 71 -8.84 16.03 2.91
CA LYS A 71 -8.74 15.53 1.53
C LYS A 71 -9.99 15.87 0.71
N ILE A 72 -11.17 15.66 1.29
CA ILE A 72 -12.44 15.93 0.63
C ILE A 72 -12.66 17.42 0.40
N GLN A 73 -12.30 18.28 1.34
CA GLN A 73 -12.37 19.74 1.16
C GLN A 73 -11.44 20.21 0.05
N THR A 74 -10.19 19.72 0.03
CA THR A 74 -9.21 20.06 -1.01
C THR A 74 -9.78 19.78 -2.40
N LEU A 75 -10.35 18.59 -2.61
CA LEU A 75 -10.95 18.21 -3.89
C LEU A 75 -12.16 19.08 -4.26
N LYS A 76 -13.08 19.31 -3.31
CA LYS A 76 -14.26 20.14 -3.53
C LYS A 76 -13.88 21.58 -3.91
N TYR A 77 -12.98 22.19 -3.14
CA TYR A 77 -12.55 23.57 -3.38
C TYR A 77 -11.76 23.72 -4.68
N THR A 78 -10.98 22.71 -5.07
CA THR A 78 -10.30 22.70 -6.38
C THR A 78 -11.31 22.78 -7.52
N ILE A 79 -12.36 21.95 -7.48
CA ILE A 79 -13.42 21.96 -8.51
C ILE A 79 -14.10 23.34 -8.56
N GLU A 80 -14.50 23.87 -7.41
CA GLU A 80 -15.11 25.21 -7.32
C GLU A 80 -14.18 26.31 -7.86
N TYR A 81 -12.88 26.23 -7.58
CA TYR A 81 -11.92 27.24 -8.01
C TYR A 81 -11.68 27.20 -9.52
N ILE A 82 -11.55 26.00 -10.11
CA ILE A 82 -11.48 25.83 -11.58
C ILE A 82 -12.72 26.43 -12.25
N ASN A 83 -13.92 26.15 -11.72
CA ASN A 83 -15.16 26.71 -12.27
C ASN A 83 -15.18 28.24 -12.20
N LYS A 84 -14.81 28.83 -11.06
CA LYS A 84 -14.74 30.30 -10.90
C LYS A 84 -13.76 30.94 -11.88
N LEU A 85 -12.56 30.36 -12.04
CA LEU A 85 -11.57 30.87 -13.00
C LEU A 85 -12.10 30.77 -14.43
N SER A 86 -12.75 29.65 -14.78
CA SER A 86 -13.35 29.45 -16.08
C SER A 86 -14.46 30.48 -16.35
N ASP A 87 -15.31 30.77 -15.37
CA ASP A 87 -16.36 31.79 -15.46
C ASP A 87 -15.78 33.20 -15.67
N ILE A 88 -14.69 33.54 -14.99
CA ILE A 88 -14.01 34.84 -15.16
C ILE A 88 -13.47 34.96 -16.59
N LEU A 89 -12.82 33.92 -17.10
CA LEU A 89 -12.27 33.92 -18.47
C LEU A 89 -13.35 33.98 -19.55
N ASN A 90 -14.53 33.40 -19.31
CA ASN A 90 -15.65 33.45 -20.26
C ASN A 90 -16.44 34.76 -20.23
N ARG A 91 -16.28 35.57 -19.16
CA ARG A 91 -16.93 36.88 -19.02
C ARG A 91 -16.03 38.04 -19.49
N ALA A 92 -14.74 37.77 -19.67
CA ALA A 92 -13.76 38.70 -20.22
C ALA A 92 -13.84 38.75 -21.76
#